data_AF-A0A7C7U3M5-F1
#
_entry.id   AF-A0A7C7U3M5-F1
#
_cell.length_a   1.000
_cell.length_b   1.000
_cell.length_c   1.000
_cell.angle_alpha   90.00
_cell.angle_beta   90.00
_cell.angle_gamma   90.00
#
_symmetry.space_group_name_H-M   'P 1'
#
loop_
_entity.id
_entity.type
_entity.pdbx_description
1 polymer ?
#
loop_
_entity_poly.entity_id
_entity_poly.type
_entity_poly.pdbx_seq_one_letter_code
_entity_poly.pdbx_strand_id
1 'polypeptide(L)'
;MSSQSIRAVVLVVALLTASLTPLAFPAAADEAIHLSTDVAHVSLSDGQSSNVTLTIHNNGTSIESYNVTIDSAALSSVWEIIASEDVVDNVFPTWSKNTTIIVRLGEGGTPSDSGSFDIIVTEPNENISTTITVFVSVAPSYEPVLKNNWSGGISFEQGEVSNLTFNAWNYGSVEDTFLLDVEYEPDLATWWQNQTAVAEPWDEASGNETLMFTQPSNATSYDLTNGAMNVSVEINPLESNVSYLLEVVAENDLGMQVWSWNDTQNGTVSVVNLSTTWLPIAIGNITMTGTLSSNGTTIDSNSIQLCLYLIIGCSSGSSGNGTGNGTGNGTGNGTGNSSNSIGPNGLGGNLPANWNVFWQTDELTNIAAGTSM
;
A
#
# COMPACT_ATOMS: atom_id res chain seq x y z
N MET A 1 -13.61 62.51 -10.28
CA MET A 1 -14.15 62.42 -8.91
C MET A 1 -15.59 61.87 -8.86
N SER A 2 -15.98 60.91 -9.71
CA SER A 2 -17.40 60.54 -9.92
C SER A 2 -17.78 59.09 -9.55
N SER A 3 -16.82 58.21 -9.28
CA SER A 3 -17.09 56.77 -9.07
C SER A 3 -17.28 56.36 -7.60
N GLN A 4 -16.86 57.20 -6.65
CA GLN A 4 -16.97 56.91 -5.22
C GLN A 4 -18.36 57.23 -4.66
N SER A 5 -19.02 58.28 -5.15
CA SER A 5 -20.38 58.67 -4.73
C SER A 5 -21.44 57.66 -5.16
N ILE A 6 -21.28 57.01 -6.32
CA ILE A 6 -22.22 55.98 -6.80
C ILE A 6 -22.16 54.73 -5.93
N ARG A 7 -20.97 54.31 -5.50
CA ARG A 7 -20.80 53.14 -4.62
C ARG A 7 -21.39 53.36 -3.22
N ALA A 8 -21.26 54.57 -2.68
CA ALA A 8 -21.84 54.91 -1.38
C ALA A 8 -23.38 54.90 -1.42
N VAL A 9 -23.99 55.42 -2.49
CA VAL A 9 -25.45 55.40 -2.66
C VAL A 9 -25.98 53.98 -2.79
N VAL A 10 -25.31 53.10 -3.53
CA VAL A 10 -25.71 51.68 -3.65
C VAL A 10 -25.66 50.97 -2.30
N LEU A 11 -24.63 51.23 -1.49
CA LEU A 11 -24.50 50.65 -0.15
C LEU A 11 -25.60 51.12 0.80
N VAL A 12 -25.95 52.42 0.76
CA VAL A 12 -27.04 52.97 1.59
C VAL A 12 -28.40 52.42 1.16
N VAL A 13 -28.65 52.29 -0.14
CA VAL A 13 -29.90 51.69 -0.65
C VAL A 13 -29.98 50.21 -0.26
N ALA A 14 -28.89 49.45 -0.36
CA ALA A 14 -28.85 48.05 0.06
C ALA A 14 -29.12 47.87 1.55
N LEU A 15 -28.56 48.75 2.40
CA LEU A 15 -28.83 48.77 3.85
C LEU A 15 -30.28 49.16 4.17
N LEU A 16 -30.87 50.09 3.41
CA LEU A 16 -32.26 50.49 3.58
C LEU A 16 -33.23 49.37 3.17
N THR A 17 -32.92 48.63 2.10
CA THR A 17 -33.71 47.45 1.70
C THR A 17 -33.52 46.27 2.66
N ALA A 18 -32.35 46.11 3.27
CA ALA A 18 -32.12 45.10 4.30
C ALA A 18 -32.86 45.41 5.62
N SER A 19 -33.18 46.69 5.89
CA SER A 19 -34.02 47.10 7.02
C SER A 19 -35.53 46.94 6.79
N LEU A 20 -35.93 46.54 5.57
CA LEU A 20 -37.32 46.27 5.19
C LEU A 20 -37.64 44.76 5.15
N THR A 21 -36.83 43.93 5.81
CA THR A 21 -37.19 42.52 6.02
C THR A 21 -38.53 42.44 6.76
N PRO A 22 -39.38 41.45 6.44
CA PRO A 22 -40.74 41.41 6.94
C PRO A 22 -40.69 41.35 8.47
N LEU A 23 -41.36 42.32 9.09
CA LEU A 23 -41.97 42.14 10.40
C LEU A 23 -42.60 40.75 10.39
N ALA A 24 -42.06 39.84 11.20
CA ALA A 24 -42.75 38.62 11.57
C ALA A 24 -44.20 39.00 11.86
N PHE A 25 -45.13 38.41 11.12
CA PHE A 25 -46.53 38.53 11.47
C PHE A 25 -46.63 38.19 12.95
N PRO A 26 -47.21 39.05 13.81
CA PRO A 26 -47.50 38.62 15.17
C PRO A 26 -48.42 37.42 15.03
N ALA A 27 -47.92 36.23 15.38
CA ALA A 27 -48.77 35.11 15.70
C ALA A 27 -49.77 35.65 16.73
N ALA A 28 -51.05 35.65 16.36
CA ALA A 28 -52.11 35.99 17.30
C ALA A 28 -52.16 34.86 18.31
N ALA A 29 -51.37 34.95 19.38
CA ALA A 29 -51.52 34.08 20.53
C ALA A 29 -52.83 34.47 21.22
N ASP A 30 -53.78 33.54 21.28
CA ASP A 30 -55.02 33.78 21.99
C ASP A 30 -54.77 33.65 23.51
N GLU A 31 -55.36 34.56 24.29
CA GLU A 31 -55.21 34.57 25.75
C GLU A 31 -55.79 33.32 26.42
N ALA A 32 -56.68 32.58 25.74
CA ALA A 32 -57.24 31.33 26.23
C ALA A 32 -56.26 30.14 26.14
N ILE A 33 -55.25 30.21 25.27
CA ILE A 33 -54.32 29.10 25.01
C ILE A 33 -52.88 29.53 25.27
N HIS A 34 -52.30 29.05 26.37
CA HIS A 34 -50.89 29.26 26.68
C HIS A 34 -50.07 28.02 26.37
N LEU A 35 -49.02 28.18 25.57
CA LEU A 35 -48.13 27.10 25.18
C LEU A 35 -46.75 27.26 25.82
N SER A 36 -46.16 26.15 26.22
CA SER A 36 -44.73 26.08 26.55
C SER A 36 -44.14 24.77 26.10
N THR A 37 -42.83 24.76 25.85
CA THR A 37 -42.06 23.54 25.61
C THR A 37 -41.01 23.36 26.71
N ASP A 38 -40.61 22.12 26.96
CA ASP A 38 -39.50 21.81 27.86
C ASP A 38 -38.15 22.29 27.31
N VAL A 39 -38.00 22.29 25.99
CA VAL A 39 -36.81 22.72 25.26
C VAL A 39 -37.21 23.66 24.11
N ALA A 40 -36.49 24.77 23.96
CA ALA A 40 -36.69 25.74 22.87
C ALA A 40 -35.79 25.48 21.66
N HIS A 41 -34.74 24.66 21.82
CA HIS A 41 -33.75 24.37 20.79
C HIS A 41 -33.27 22.91 20.85
N VAL A 42 -33.40 22.19 19.74
CA VAL A 42 -32.96 20.80 19.60
C VAL A 42 -31.77 20.73 18.65
N SER A 43 -30.64 20.19 19.11
CA SER A 43 -29.47 19.96 18.27
C SER A 43 -29.29 18.46 18.05
N LEU A 44 -29.38 18.01 16.79
CA LEU A 44 -29.24 16.59 16.42
C LEU A 44 -28.05 16.38 15.49
N SER A 45 -27.39 15.24 15.62
CA SER A 45 -26.47 14.75 14.60
C SER A 45 -27.21 13.87 13.59
N ASP A 46 -26.56 13.56 12.48
CA ASP A 46 -27.16 12.82 11.37
C ASP A 46 -27.81 11.51 11.83
N GLY A 47 -29.03 11.22 11.36
CA GLY A 47 -29.80 10.02 11.73
C GLY A 47 -30.38 10.00 13.16
N GLN A 48 -30.22 11.05 13.97
CA GLN A 48 -30.76 11.08 15.34
C GLN A 48 -32.21 11.57 15.44
N SER A 49 -32.82 11.28 16.58
CA SER A 49 -34.14 11.77 16.97
C SER A 49 -34.16 12.23 18.43
N SER A 50 -34.98 13.23 18.73
CA SER A 50 -35.26 13.69 20.09
C SER A 50 -36.74 14.00 20.27
N ASN A 51 -37.18 14.04 21.52
CA ASN A 51 -38.55 14.36 21.89
C ASN A 51 -38.60 15.73 22.55
N VAL A 52 -39.61 16.53 22.19
CA VAL A 52 -39.95 17.81 22.81
C VAL A 52 -41.30 17.66 23.49
N THR A 53 -41.38 18.04 24.76
CA THR A 53 -42.64 18.02 25.50
C THR A 53 -43.36 19.34 25.31
N LEU A 54 -44.49 19.33 24.60
CA LEU A 54 -45.40 20.47 24.50
C LEU A 54 -46.38 20.45 25.67
N THR A 55 -46.46 21.55 26.41
CA THR A 55 -47.45 21.76 27.47
C THR A 55 -48.48 22.76 26.97
N ILE A 56 -49.74 22.31 26.91
CA ILE A 56 -50.89 23.15 26.56
C ILE A 56 -51.60 23.50 27.85
N HIS A 57 -51.63 24.79 28.18
CA HIS A 57 -52.36 25.32 29.33
C HIS A 57 -53.65 25.97 28.85
N ASN A 58 -54.78 25.45 29.32
CA ASN A 58 -56.09 26.01 29.07
C ASN A 58 -56.35 27.14 30.08
N ASN A 59 -56.26 28.39 29.62
CA ASN A 59 -56.57 29.58 30.39
C ASN A 59 -58.03 30.05 30.18
N GLY A 60 -58.83 29.30 29.41
CA GLY A 60 -60.25 29.53 29.22
C GLY A 60 -61.11 29.06 30.40
N THR A 61 -62.43 29.16 30.23
CA THR A 61 -63.41 28.85 31.29
C THR A 61 -64.08 27.48 31.16
N SER A 62 -63.90 26.78 30.04
CA SER A 62 -64.50 25.48 29.71
C SER A 62 -63.45 24.39 29.48
N ILE A 63 -63.90 23.12 29.55
CA ILE A 63 -63.04 21.97 29.21
C ILE A 63 -62.95 21.92 27.69
N GLU A 64 -61.72 21.95 27.16
CA GLU A 64 -61.48 21.97 25.72
C GLU A 64 -60.64 20.79 25.25
N SER A 65 -60.70 20.55 23.95
CA SER A 65 -59.83 19.62 23.23
C SER A 65 -59.12 20.38 22.13
N TYR A 66 -57.80 20.26 22.07
CA TYR A 66 -56.99 21.09 21.18
C TYR A 66 -56.39 20.28 20.05
N ASN A 67 -56.53 20.75 18.82
CA ASN A 67 -55.86 20.19 17.66
C ASN A 67 -54.41 20.68 17.62
N VAL A 68 -53.47 19.75 17.48
CA VAL A 68 -52.04 20.04 17.35
C VAL A 68 -51.66 19.84 15.89
N THR A 69 -51.09 20.88 15.29
CA THR A 69 -50.61 20.86 13.91
C THR A 69 -49.19 21.39 13.86
N ILE A 70 -48.39 20.83 12.96
CA ILE A 70 -46.99 21.20 12.77
C ILE A 70 -46.86 21.93 11.44
N ASP A 71 -46.29 23.13 11.47
CA ASP A 71 -45.84 23.83 10.26
C ASP A 71 -44.31 23.74 10.17
N SER A 72 -43.85 22.86 9.28
CA SER A 72 -42.45 22.64 8.95
C SER A 72 -42.09 23.11 7.54
N ALA A 73 -42.92 23.94 6.89
CA ALA A 73 -42.72 24.34 5.49
C ALA A 73 -41.39 25.09 5.25
N ALA A 74 -40.84 25.71 6.29
CA ALA A 74 -39.55 26.41 6.25
C ALA A 74 -38.34 25.50 6.52
N LEU A 75 -38.54 24.25 6.94
CA LEU A 75 -37.47 23.31 7.20
C LEU A 75 -37.03 22.58 5.91
N SER A 76 -35.74 22.23 5.87
CA SER A 76 -35.19 21.33 4.85
C SER A 76 -35.85 19.95 4.92
N SER A 77 -35.91 19.24 3.79
CA SER A 77 -36.55 17.92 3.69
C SER A 77 -35.85 16.82 4.49
N VAL A 78 -34.67 17.10 5.05
CA VAL A 78 -33.97 16.20 5.98
C VAL A 78 -34.61 16.16 7.36
N TRP A 79 -35.48 17.13 7.71
CA TRP A 79 -36.19 17.16 8.98
C TRP A 79 -37.57 16.52 8.86
N GLU A 80 -37.89 15.67 9.84
CA GLU A 80 -39.22 15.09 10.01
C GLU A 80 -39.71 15.43 11.43
N ILE A 81 -40.84 16.14 11.52
CA ILE A 81 -41.43 16.59 12.78
C ILE A 81 -42.83 15.99 12.90
N ILE A 82 -43.08 15.25 13.98
CA ILE A 82 -44.31 14.46 14.15
C ILE A 82 -44.89 14.75 15.53
N ALA A 83 -46.17 15.13 15.61
CA ALA A 83 -46.89 15.14 16.87
C ALA A 83 -47.30 13.71 17.26
N SER A 84 -47.11 13.32 18.52
CA SER A 84 -47.49 11.96 18.98
C SER A 84 -48.99 11.74 18.96
N GLU A 85 -49.77 12.83 19.07
CA GLU A 85 -51.22 12.86 18.95
C GLU A 85 -51.63 14.16 18.25
N ASP A 86 -52.61 14.07 17.34
CA ASP A 86 -53.13 15.24 16.61
C ASP A 86 -54.17 16.02 17.42
N VAL A 87 -54.71 15.41 18.48
CA VAL A 87 -55.73 16.00 19.35
C VAL A 87 -55.40 15.72 20.81
N VAL A 88 -55.25 16.78 21.59
CA VAL A 88 -55.06 16.71 23.04
C VAL A 88 -56.42 16.97 23.71
N ASP A 89 -57.10 15.88 24.05
CA ASP A 89 -58.46 15.96 24.59
C ASP A 89 -58.53 16.36 26.06
N ASN A 90 -59.67 16.93 26.42
CA ASN A 90 -60.18 16.98 27.80
C ASN A 90 -59.30 17.80 28.77
N VAL A 91 -58.76 18.93 28.30
CA VAL A 91 -57.93 19.85 29.09
C VAL A 91 -58.84 20.76 29.91
N PHE A 92 -58.81 20.59 31.24
CA PHE A 92 -59.65 21.35 32.16
C PHE A 92 -59.26 22.84 32.24
N PRO A 93 -60.19 23.75 32.55
CA PRO A 93 -59.89 25.15 32.83
C PRO A 93 -58.77 25.30 33.86
N THR A 94 -57.83 26.22 33.62
CA THR A 94 -56.64 26.52 34.45
C THR A 94 -55.64 25.36 34.60
N TRP A 95 -55.83 24.25 33.87
CA TRP A 95 -54.96 23.09 33.93
C TRP A 95 -54.13 22.99 32.67
N SER A 96 -53.03 22.23 32.78
CA SER A 96 -52.15 21.92 31.66
C SER A 96 -52.18 20.44 31.35
N LYS A 97 -52.05 20.10 30.07
CA LYS A 97 -51.82 18.74 29.60
C LYS A 97 -50.62 18.73 28.67
N ASN A 98 -49.83 17.66 28.77
CA ASN A 98 -48.61 17.51 27.99
C ASN A 98 -48.84 16.56 26.83
N THR A 99 -48.18 16.85 25.71
CA THR A 99 -48.05 15.97 24.55
C THR A 99 -46.60 15.96 24.08
N THR A 100 -46.23 15.00 23.22
CA THR A 100 -44.86 14.84 22.74
C THR A 100 -44.77 15.17 21.26
N ILE A 101 -43.77 15.97 20.89
CA ILE A 101 -43.36 16.20 19.51
C ILE A 101 -42.06 15.46 19.26
N ILE A 102 -42.05 14.56 18.29
CA ILE A 102 -40.87 13.81 17.88
C ILE A 102 -40.17 14.60 16.77
N VAL A 103 -38.91 14.94 17.00
CA VAL A 103 -38.03 15.66 16.07
C VAL A 103 -37.00 14.68 15.55
N ARG A 104 -36.95 14.45 14.23
CA ARG A 104 -36.01 13.53 13.60
C ARG A 104 -35.20 14.24 12.53
N LEU A 105 -33.91 13.96 12.51
CA LEU A 105 -33.00 14.32 11.44
C LEU A 105 -32.71 13.06 10.63
N GLY A 106 -33.01 13.08 9.33
CA GLY A 106 -32.63 12.04 8.37
C GLY A 106 -31.12 12.01 8.14
N GLU A 107 -30.67 11.14 7.23
CA GLU A 107 -29.26 11.07 6.82
C GLU A 107 -28.89 12.17 5.81
N GLY A 108 -27.64 12.61 5.83
CA GLY A 108 -27.11 13.66 4.95
C GLY A 108 -27.42 15.09 5.41
N GLY A 109 -27.86 15.30 6.65
CA GLY A 109 -28.10 16.63 7.21
C GLY A 109 -26.80 17.43 7.34
N THR A 110 -26.82 18.70 6.91
CA THR A 110 -25.68 19.62 7.05
C THR A 110 -26.02 20.76 8.01
N PRO A 111 -25.03 21.45 8.62
CA PRO A 111 -25.29 22.62 9.47
C PRO A 111 -26.13 23.72 8.79
N SER A 112 -26.09 23.84 7.46
CA SER A 112 -26.93 24.75 6.68
C SER A 112 -28.42 24.39 6.67
N ASP A 113 -28.80 23.15 7.00
CA ASP A 113 -30.19 22.70 7.09
C ASP A 113 -30.85 23.07 8.43
N SER A 114 -30.13 23.77 9.32
CA SER A 114 -30.69 24.28 10.58
C SER A 114 -31.82 25.29 10.32
N GLY A 115 -32.81 25.33 11.20
CA GLY A 115 -33.98 26.18 11.01
C GLY A 115 -34.93 26.18 12.21
N SER A 116 -36.21 26.39 11.95
CA SER A 116 -37.26 26.35 12.95
C SER A 116 -38.56 25.81 12.35
N PHE A 117 -39.39 25.21 13.20
CA PHE A 117 -40.76 24.85 12.88
C PHE A 117 -41.70 25.42 13.93
N ASP A 118 -42.96 25.58 13.53
CA ASP A 118 -44.01 26.10 14.38
C ASP A 118 -44.97 24.97 14.79
N ILE A 119 -45.31 24.96 16.07
CA ILE A 119 -46.37 24.12 16.61
C ILE A 119 -47.59 25.01 16.79
N ILE A 120 -48.66 24.69 16.06
CA ILE A 120 -49.91 25.46 16.06
C ILE A 120 -50.96 24.63 16.79
N VAL A 121 -51.46 25.17 17.89
CA VAL A 121 -52.50 24.56 18.72
C VAL A 121 -53.79 25.32 18.52
N THR A 122 -54.83 24.63 18.04
CA THR A 122 -56.12 25.24 17.68
C THR A 122 -57.25 24.66 18.52
N GLU A 123 -58.06 25.53 19.11
CA GLU A 123 -59.35 25.13 19.67
C GLU A 123 -60.39 25.03 18.53
N PRO A 124 -60.98 23.86 18.26
CA PRO A 124 -61.85 23.66 17.11
C PRO A 124 -63.22 24.36 17.24
N ASN A 125 -63.66 24.65 18.46
CA ASN A 125 -65.00 25.20 18.73
C ASN A 125 -65.09 26.68 18.35
N GLU A 126 -64.14 27.48 18.86
CA GLU A 126 -64.05 28.90 18.55
C GLU A 126 -63.11 29.21 17.37
N ASN A 127 -62.35 28.20 16.92
CA ASN A 127 -61.36 28.33 15.85
C ASN A 127 -60.29 29.40 16.16
N ILE A 128 -59.87 29.45 17.42
CA ILE A 128 -58.76 30.25 17.91
C ILE A 128 -57.49 29.39 17.97
N SER A 129 -56.33 29.99 17.73
CA SER A 129 -55.06 29.25 17.67
C SER A 129 -53.94 30.02 18.35
N THR A 130 -53.05 29.31 19.03
CA THR A 130 -51.77 29.85 19.51
C THR A 130 -50.63 29.06 18.87
N THR A 131 -49.54 29.76 18.58
CA THR A 131 -48.34 29.18 17.95
C THR A 131 -47.14 29.30 18.88
N ILE A 132 -46.31 28.25 18.91
CA ILE A 132 -44.98 28.28 19.55
C ILE A 132 -43.92 27.76 18.58
N THR A 133 -42.81 28.49 18.46
CA THR A 133 -41.70 28.14 17.56
C THR A 133 -40.63 27.35 18.31
N VAL A 134 -40.14 26.27 17.70
CA VAL A 134 -39.00 25.49 18.19
C VAL A 134 -37.87 25.55 17.17
N PHE A 135 -36.65 25.79 17.64
CA PHE A 135 -35.46 25.85 16.79
C PHE A 135 -34.78 24.48 16.70
N VAL A 136 -34.27 24.14 15.52
CA VAL A 136 -33.53 22.90 15.28
C VAL A 136 -32.20 23.20 14.62
N SER A 137 -31.13 22.56 15.08
CA SER A 137 -29.81 22.66 14.47
C SER A 137 -29.22 21.31 14.14
N VAL A 138 -28.57 21.22 12.98
CA VAL A 138 -27.76 20.05 12.63
C VAL A 138 -26.36 20.23 13.23
N ALA A 139 -25.95 19.29 14.08
CA ALA A 139 -24.58 19.22 14.57
C ALA A 139 -23.63 18.91 13.41
N PRO A 140 -22.42 19.52 13.39
CA PRO A 140 -21.45 19.25 12.34
C PRO A 140 -21.04 17.77 12.34
N SER A 141 -21.13 17.13 11.18
CA SER A 141 -20.51 15.83 10.91
C SER A 141 -19.12 16.06 10.33
N TYR A 142 -18.17 15.20 10.69
CA TYR A 142 -16.81 15.24 10.16
C TYR A 142 -16.53 13.97 9.37
N GLU A 143 -15.78 14.09 8.29
CA GLU A 143 -15.34 12.94 7.52
C GLU A 143 -14.45 12.03 8.38
N PRO A 144 -14.52 10.71 8.16
CA PRO A 144 -13.63 9.78 8.81
C PRO A 144 -12.19 10.02 8.33
N VAL A 145 -11.20 9.83 9.21
CA VAL A 145 -9.79 10.11 8.89
C VAL A 145 -8.86 8.98 9.33
N LEU A 146 -7.89 8.67 8.47
CA LEU A 146 -6.79 7.77 8.79
C LEU A 146 -5.60 8.59 9.30
N LYS A 147 -5.07 8.25 10.48
CA LYS A 147 -3.91 8.90 11.08
C LYS A 147 -2.79 7.89 11.32
N ASN A 148 -1.56 8.25 10.97
CA ASN A 148 -0.39 7.45 11.29
C ASN A 148 0.07 7.71 12.73
N ASN A 149 0.63 6.69 13.38
CA ASN A 149 1.11 6.78 14.76
C ASN A 149 2.58 7.21 14.90
N TRP A 150 3.26 7.50 13.79
CA TRP A 150 4.67 7.89 13.77
C TRP A 150 4.87 9.34 13.34
N SER A 151 5.97 9.92 13.79
CA SER A 151 6.42 11.25 13.38
C SER A 151 7.64 11.14 12.46
N GLY A 152 7.59 11.79 11.30
CA GLY A 152 8.70 11.82 10.35
C GLY A 152 8.78 10.59 9.43
N GLY A 153 9.95 10.40 8.81
CA GLY A 153 10.22 9.26 7.94
C GLY A 153 10.58 8.01 8.73
N ILE A 154 10.25 6.84 8.18
CA ILE A 154 10.61 5.54 8.74
C ILE A 154 11.78 4.98 7.95
N SER A 155 12.83 4.55 8.65
CA SER A 155 14.00 3.89 8.06
C SER A 155 13.82 2.38 8.10
N PHE A 156 14.20 1.70 7.02
CA PHE A 156 14.16 0.25 6.88
C PHE A 156 15.54 -0.25 6.47
N GLU A 157 15.98 -1.39 7.01
CA GLU A 157 17.15 -2.09 6.51
C GLU A 157 16.82 -2.92 5.25
N GLN A 158 17.83 -3.25 4.45
CA GLN A 158 17.62 -4.03 3.23
C GLN A 158 17.12 -5.44 3.58
N GLY A 159 15.95 -5.80 3.04
CA GLY A 159 15.30 -7.10 3.30
C GLY A 159 14.48 -7.15 4.60
N GLU A 160 14.37 -6.03 5.32
CA GLU A 160 13.53 -5.94 6.52
C GLU A 160 12.04 -5.89 6.16
N VAL A 161 11.21 -6.52 6.99
CA VAL A 161 9.76 -6.38 6.97
C VAL A 161 9.34 -5.69 8.26
N SER A 162 8.70 -4.52 8.15
CA SER A 162 8.21 -3.78 9.32
C SER A 162 6.73 -3.46 9.15
N ASN A 163 5.97 -3.61 10.24
CA ASN A 163 4.54 -3.32 10.26
C ASN A 163 4.29 -1.88 10.68
N LEU A 164 3.45 -1.18 9.94
CA LEU A 164 3.04 0.19 10.23
C LEU A 164 1.61 0.23 10.76
N THR A 165 1.38 0.99 11.83
CA THR A 165 0.06 1.11 12.45
C THR A 165 -0.55 2.48 12.20
N PHE A 166 -1.74 2.45 11.62
CA PHE A 166 -2.61 3.61 11.47
C PHE A 166 -3.82 3.46 12.39
N ASN A 167 -4.33 4.57 12.88
CA ASN A 167 -5.60 4.63 13.60
C ASN A 167 -6.66 5.23 12.66
N ALA A 168 -7.77 4.52 12.49
CA ALA A 168 -8.92 5.03 11.77
C ALA A 168 -9.84 5.73 12.78
N TRP A 169 -10.15 7.01 12.54
CA TRP A 169 -11.07 7.79 13.37
C TRP A 169 -12.38 8.01 12.61
N ASN A 170 -13.49 7.61 13.22
CA ASN A 170 -14.80 8.05 12.78
C ASN A 170 -15.18 9.29 13.59
N TYR A 171 -15.00 10.47 12.98
CA TYR A 171 -15.47 11.74 13.56
C TYR A 171 -16.89 12.11 13.11
N GLY A 172 -17.52 11.27 12.29
CA GLY A 172 -18.90 11.38 11.87
C GLY A 172 -19.87 10.98 12.99
N SER A 173 -21.16 11.05 12.66
CA SER A 173 -22.27 10.79 13.57
C SER A 173 -22.99 9.46 13.35
N VAL A 174 -22.64 8.75 12.28
CA VAL A 174 -23.17 7.43 11.93
C VAL A 174 -22.02 6.42 11.98
N GLU A 175 -22.35 5.14 12.07
CA GLU A 175 -21.39 4.05 11.94
C GLU A 175 -20.76 4.04 10.55
N ASP A 176 -19.43 4.06 10.47
CA ASP A 176 -18.68 4.13 9.23
C ASP A 176 -17.89 2.84 8.96
N THR A 177 -17.56 2.66 7.69
CA THR A 177 -16.69 1.58 7.20
C THR A 177 -15.54 2.17 6.37
N PHE A 178 -14.30 1.77 6.66
CA PHE A 178 -13.16 2.01 5.78
C PHE A 178 -12.90 0.78 4.92
N LEU A 179 -12.82 1.01 3.62
CA LEU A 179 -12.23 0.08 2.67
C LEU A 179 -10.88 0.66 2.26
N LEU A 180 -9.82 -0.02 2.68
CA LEU A 180 -8.44 0.32 2.43
C LEU A 180 -7.93 -0.56 1.29
N ASP A 181 -8.00 -0.02 0.09
CA ASP A 181 -7.34 -0.65 -1.04
C ASP A 181 -5.90 -0.11 -1.15
N VAL A 182 -4.98 -0.97 -1.56
CA VAL A 182 -3.76 -0.48 -2.22
C VAL A 182 -4.15 -0.52 -3.68
N GLU A 183 -4.25 0.64 -4.34
CA GLU A 183 -4.79 0.82 -5.70
C GLU A 183 -4.13 -0.04 -6.80
N TYR A 184 -3.18 -0.88 -6.40
CA TYR A 184 -2.63 -1.98 -7.17
C TYR A 184 -2.43 -3.20 -6.26
N GLU A 185 -3.25 -4.25 -6.42
CA GLU A 185 -2.74 -5.59 -6.16
C GLU A 185 -1.48 -5.74 -7.03
N PRO A 186 -0.29 -6.03 -6.47
CA PRO A 186 0.88 -6.24 -7.32
C PRO A 186 0.50 -7.32 -8.31
N ASP A 187 0.55 -7.00 -9.60
CA ASP A 187 0.20 -7.94 -10.65
C ASP A 187 1.24 -9.05 -10.65
N LEU A 188 1.03 -10.07 -9.80
CA LEU A 188 1.93 -11.19 -9.61
C LEU A 188 2.01 -12.00 -10.89
N ALA A 189 0.98 -11.95 -11.75
CA ALA A 189 0.98 -12.60 -13.04
C ALA A 189 1.90 -11.87 -14.03
N THR A 190 1.82 -10.54 -14.13
CA THR A 190 2.73 -9.73 -14.97
C THR A 190 4.13 -9.64 -14.38
N TRP A 191 4.28 -9.65 -13.06
CA TRP A 191 5.59 -9.76 -12.40
C TRP A 191 6.24 -11.11 -12.70
N TRP A 192 5.50 -12.22 -12.55
CA TRP A 192 6.02 -13.55 -12.88
C TRP A 192 6.21 -13.73 -14.38
N GLN A 193 5.36 -13.13 -15.22
CA GLN A 193 5.58 -13.05 -16.66
C GLN A 193 6.82 -12.22 -16.98
N ASN A 194 7.11 -11.12 -16.29
CA ASN A 194 8.35 -10.38 -16.49
C ASN A 194 9.57 -11.14 -15.95
N GLN A 195 9.45 -11.89 -14.85
CA GLN A 195 10.53 -12.79 -14.41
C GLN A 195 10.77 -13.94 -15.38
N THR A 196 9.73 -14.42 -16.07
CA THR A 196 9.84 -15.49 -17.09
C THR A 196 10.07 -14.96 -18.52
N ALA A 197 9.86 -13.67 -18.76
CA ALA A 197 10.05 -12.98 -20.05
C ALA A 197 11.27 -12.05 -20.08
N VAL A 198 11.93 -11.83 -18.94
CA VAL A 198 13.38 -11.73 -18.96
C VAL A 198 13.81 -13.01 -19.65
N ALA A 199 14.23 -12.89 -20.91
CA ALA A 199 15.15 -13.85 -21.45
C ALA A 199 16.30 -13.85 -20.44
N GLU A 200 16.27 -14.85 -19.57
CA GLU A 200 17.37 -15.22 -18.70
C GLU A 200 18.66 -14.96 -19.49
N PRO A 201 19.66 -14.30 -18.89
CA PRO A 201 20.94 -14.15 -19.55
C PRO A 201 21.64 -15.53 -19.58
N TRP A 202 21.08 -16.52 -20.30
CA TRP A 202 21.78 -17.77 -20.62
C TRP A 202 22.81 -17.54 -21.75
N ASP A 203 23.46 -16.37 -21.74
CA ASP A 203 24.75 -16.13 -22.39
C ASP A 203 25.87 -16.05 -21.33
N GLU A 204 25.61 -16.48 -20.08
CA GLU A 204 26.61 -16.55 -19.02
C GLU A 204 26.72 -17.96 -18.46
N ALA A 205 27.94 -18.38 -18.13
CA ALA A 205 28.23 -19.68 -17.52
C ALA A 205 27.55 -19.79 -16.15
N SER A 206 27.04 -20.98 -15.79
CA SER A 206 26.31 -21.18 -14.54
C SER A 206 27.21 -21.15 -13.30
N GLY A 207 28.52 -21.23 -13.50
CA GLY A 207 29.52 -21.31 -12.43
C GLY A 207 29.62 -22.70 -11.80
N ASN A 208 28.80 -23.65 -12.27
CA ASN A 208 28.75 -25.03 -11.80
C ASN A 208 29.49 -25.99 -12.74
N GLU A 209 30.07 -25.50 -13.84
CA GLU A 209 30.85 -26.29 -14.77
C GLU A 209 32.14 -26.79 -14.14
N THR A 210 32.47 -28.06 -14.36
CA THR A 210 33.69 -28.70 -13.87
C THR A 210 34.60 -29.08 -15.02
N LEU A 211 35.92 -28.95 -14.80
CA LEU A 211 36.99 -29.37 -15.70
C LEU A 211 37.78 -30.50 -15.05
N MET A 212 37.89 -31.64 -15.73
CA MET A 212 38.66 -32.79 -15.23
C MET A 212 39.60 -33.33 -16.30
N PHE A 213 40.86 -33.58 -15.92
CA PHE A 213 41.75 -34.37 -16.76
C PHE A 213 41.33 -35.84 -16.77
N THR A 214 41.06 -36.37 -17.96
CA THR A 214 40.79 -37.80 -18.17
C THR A 214 42.05 -38.54 -18.60
N GLN A 215 42.98 -37.87 -19.30
CA GLN A 215 44.33 -38.36 -19.60
C GLN A 215 45.34 -37.20 -19.68
N PRO A 216 46.58 -37.36 -19.18
CA PRO A 216 47.03 -38.45 -18.33
C PRO A 216 46.37 -38.37 -16.94
N SER A 217 46.40 -39.46 -16.17
CA SER A 217 45.94 -39.42 -14.78
C SER A 217 47.01 -38.81 -13.87
N ASN A 218 46.56 -38.21 -12.77
CA ASN A 218 47.45 -37.60 -11.78
C ASN A 218 48.44 -38.62 -11.20
N ALA A 219 49.65 -38.15 -10.90
CA ALA A 219 50.79 -38.91 -10.37
C ALA A 219 51.25 -40.08 -11.26
N THR A 220 51.08 -39.97 -12.58
CA THR A 220 51.60 -40.95 -13.53
C THR A 220 52.98 -40.59 -14.07
N SER A 221 53.63 -41.55 -14.71
CA SER A 221 54.88 -41.33 -15.43
C SER A 221 54.74 -41.71 -16.91
N TYR A 222 55.44 -41.00 -17.78
CA TYR A 222 55.39 -41.21 -19.23
C TYR A 222 56.80 -41.36 -19.81
N ASP A 223 57.01 -42.45 -20.53
CA ASP A 223 58.24 -42.75 -21.25
C ASP A 223 58.25 -41.99 -22.59
N LEU A 224 59.18 -41.05 -22.73
CA LEU A 224 59.36 -40.21 -23.91
C LEU A 224 59.75 -41.01 -25.16
N THR A 225 60.21 -42.27 -25.01
CA THR A 225 60.46 -43.16 -26.16
C THR A 225 59.18 -43.66 -26.82
N ASN A 226 58.03 -43.58 -26.13
CA ASN A 226 56.72 -43.93 -26.68
C ASN A 226 56.15 -42.87 -27.63
N GLY A 227 56.82 -41.71 -27.76
CA GLY A 227 56.43 -40.65 -28.68
C GLY A 227 55.44 -39.66 -28.07
N ALA A 228 54.38 -39.31 -28.81
CA ALA A 228 53.41 -38.33 -28.37
C ALA A 228 52.45 -38.92 -27.33
N MET A 229 52.17 -38.16 -26.28
CA MET A 229 51.19 -38.49 -25.24
C MET A 229 49.83 -37.84 -25.55
N ASN A 230 48.75 -38.54 -25.22
CA ASN A 230 47.40 -37.98 -25.28
C ASN A 230 47.14 -37.12 -24.04
N VAL A 231 46.57 -35.95 -24.27
CA VAL A 231 46.04 -35.06 -23.24
C VAL A 231 44.57 -34.89 -23.51
N SER A 232 43.74 -35.30 -22.57
CA SER A 232 42.28 -35.29 -22.68
C SER A 232 41.65 -34.72 -21.43
N VAL A 233 40.62 -33.90 -21.63
CA VAL A 233 39.83 -33.31 -20.55
C VAL A 233 38.34 -33.51 -20.81
N GLU A 234 37.58 -33.59 -19.73
CA GLU A 234 36.12 -33.57 -19.72
C GLU A 234 35.64 -32.26 -19.11
N ILE A 235 34.64 -31.65 -19.73
CA ILE A 235 33.92 -30.48 -19.21
C ILE A 235 32.46 -30.86 -19.01
N ASN A 236 31.93 -30.63 -17.81
CA ASN A 236 30.56 -31.00 -17.44
C ASN A 236 29.99 -30.13 -16.28
N PRO A 237 28.78 -29.56 -16.41
CA PRO A 237 28.01 -29.42 -17.65
C PRO A 237 28.60 -28.32 -18.58
N LEU A 238 28.06 -28.17 -19.79
CA LEU A 238 28.16 -26.93 -20.57
C LEU A 238 26.76 -26.36 -20.80
N GLU A 239 26.60 -25.08 -20.52
CA GLU A 239 25.32 -24.38 -20.71
C GLU A 239 25.10 -24.05 -22.19
N SER A 240 23.86 -24.21 -22.64
CA SER A 240 23.52 -23.96 -24.05
C SER A 240 23.79 -22.51 -24.43
N ASN A 241 24.42 -22.27 -25.58
CA ASN A 241 24.74 -20.95 -26.14
C ASN A 241 25.79 -20.11 -25.38
N VAL A 242 26.46 -20.68 -24.38
CA VAL A 242 27.61 -20.04 -23.72
C VAL A 242 28.91 -20.40 -24.43
N SER A 243 29.81 -19.42 -24.60
CA SER A 243 31.16 -19.61 -25.17
C SER A 243 32.19 -19.81 -24.06
N TYR A 244 32.85 -20.95 -24.08
CA TYR A 244 33.89 -21.33 -23.13
C TYR A 244 35.26 -21.36 -23.78
N LEU A 245 36.27 -20.89 -23.05
CA LEU A 245 37.67 -21.02 -23.40
C LEU A 245 38.35 -21.98 -22.42
N LEU A 246 38.86 -23.08 -22.96
CA LEU A 246 39.77 -23.99 -22.27
C LEU A 246 41.20 -23.57 -22.56
N GLU A 247 42.01 -23.45 -21.51
CA GLU A 247 43.45 -23.28 -21.59
C GLU A 247 44.14 -24.32 -20.72
N VAL A 248 45.02 -25.13 -21.32
CA VAL A 248 45.85 -26.11 -20.64
C VAL A 248 47.31 -25.70 -20.78
N VAL A 249 48.01 -25.60 -19.66
CA VAL A 249 49.43 -25.22 -19.60
C VAL A 249 50.20 -26.31 -18.87
N ALA A 250 51.31 -26.75 -19.43
CA ALA A 250 52.25 -27.66 -18.78
C ALA A 250 53.51 -26.91 -18.39
N GLU A 251 53.90 -26.99 -17.12
CA GLU A 251 55.07 -26.31 -16.55
C GLU A 251 56.02 -27.34 -15.93
N ASN A 252 57.32 -27.10 -16.07
CA ASN A 252 58.33 -27.89 -15.37
C ASN A 252 58.50 -27.44 -13.90
N ASP A 253 59.33 -28.15 -13.14
CA ASP A 253 59.66 -27.85 -11.74
C ASP A 253 60.20 -26.43 -11.47
N LEU A 254 60.63 -25.71 -12.52
CA LEU A 254 61.10 -24.32 -12.43
C LEU A 254 60.00 -23.30 -12.77
N GLY A 255 58.76 -23.74 -12.99
CA GLY A 255 57.64 -22.90 -13.40
C GLY A 255 57.74 -22.41 -14.85
N MET A 256 58.60 -23.03 -15.68
CA MET A 256 58.68 -22.67 -17.10
C MET A 256 57.66 -23.47 -17.89
N GLN A 257 56.80 -22.78 -18.64
CA GLN A 257 55.87 -23.37 -19.58
C GLN A 257 56.63 -24.15 -20.67
N VAL A 258 56.37 -25.46 -20.75
CA VAL A 258 56.95 -26.37 -21.75
C VAL A 258 55.96 -26.74 -22.85
N TRP A 259 54.66 -26.52 -22.62
CA TRP A 259 53.61 -26.78 -23.59
C TRP A 259 52.30 -26.08 -23.21
N SER A 260 51.44 -25.80 -24.20
CA SER A 260 50.06 -25.37 -23.97
C SER A 260 49.12 -25.84 -25.06
N TRP A 261 47.83 -25.87 -24.71
CA TRP A 261 46.73 -26.16 -25.62
C TRP A 261 45.51 -25.32 -25.25
N ASN A 262 44.96 -24.62 -26.24
CA ASN A 262 43.76 -23.81 -26.09
C ASN A 262 42.66 -24.33 -27.00
N ASP A 263 41.43 -24.30 -26.52
CA ASP A 263 40.25 -24.74 -27.27
C ASP A 263 39.03 -23.88 -26.92
N THR A 264 38.10 -23.73 -27.87
CA THR A 264 36.88 -22.92 -27.68
C THR A 264 35.65 -23.78 -27.93
N GLN A 265 34.76 -23.84 -26.95
CA GLN A 265 33.54 -24.62 -27.00
C GLN A 265 32.32 -23.72 -26.90
N ASN A 266 31.39 -23.89 -27.82
CA ASN A 266 30.05 -23.34 -27.69
C ASN A 266 29.18 -24.43 -27.09
N GLY A 267 28.58 -24.16 -25.93
CA GLY A 267 27.74 -25.12 -25.23
C GLY A 267 26.56 -25.53 -26.11
N THR A 268 26.71 -26.69 -26.73
CA THR A 268 25.70 -27.32 -27.60
C THR A 268 25.40 -28.73 -27.13
N VAL A 269 26.24 -29.25 -26.22
CA VAL A 269 26.19 -30.59 -25.64
C VAL A 269 26.48 -30.44 -24.16
N SER A 270 25.71 -31.13 -23.30
CA SER A 270 25.86 -31.03 -21.84
C SER A 270 27.20 -31.53 -21.30
N VAL A 271 27.90 -32.40 -22.03
CA VAL A 271 29.23 -32.91 -21.66
C VAL A 271 30.11 -32.92 -22.90
N VAL A 272 31.32 -32.38 -22.79
CA VAL A 272 32.28 -32.38 -23.90
C VAL A 272 33.59 -33.01 -23.46
N ASN A 273 34.09 -33.90 -24.30
CA ASN A 273 35.38 -34.55 -24.16
C ASN A 273 36.32 -34.00 -25.24
N LEU A 274 37.37 -33.31 -24.82
CA LEU A 274 38.36 -32.72 -25.71
C LEU A 274 39.67 -33.49 -25.58
N SER A 275 40.40 -33.66 -26.68
CA SER A 275 41.69 -34.34 -26.66
C SER A 275 42.65 -33.74 -27.67
N THR A 276 43.93 -33.78 -27.33
CA THR A 276 45.05 -33.38 -28.17
C THR A 276 46.25 -34.29 -27.90
N THR A 277 47.28 -34.17 -28.74
CA THR A 277 48.54 -34.91 -28.56
C THR A 277 49.67 -33.94 -28.26
N TRP A 278 50.45 -34.23 -27.23
CA TRP A 278 51.67 -33.51 -26.91
C TRP A 278 52.89 -34.39 -27.21
N LEU A 279 53.90 -33.85 -27.90
CA LEU A 279 55.21 -34.49 -28.02
C LEU A 279 56.19 -33.87 -27.01
N PRO A 280 56.25 -34.38 -25.77
CA PRO A 280 57.11 -33.82 -24.75
C PRO A 280 58.60 -33.96 -25.09
N ILE A 281 59.34 -32.88 -24.83
CA ILE A 281 60.82 -32.85 -24.94
C ILE A 281 61.50 -32.52 -23.60
N ALA A 282 60.71 -32.17 -22.58
CA ALA A 282 61.18 -31.91 -21.23
C ALA A 282 61.20 -33.20 -20.40
N ILE A 283 62.17 -33.31 -19.49
CA ILE A 283 62.35 -34.43 -18.55
C ILE A 283 62.18 -33.88 -17.14
N GLY A 284 61.56 -34.64 -16.24
CA GLY A 284 61.30 -34.24 -14.85
C GLY A 284 59.82 -34.21 -14.51
N ASN A 285 59.46 -33.66 -13.35
CA ASN A 285 58.05 -33.51 -12.99
C ASN A 285 57.48 -32.32 -13.76
N ILE A 286 56.28 -32.54 -14.28
CA ILE A 286 55.49 -31.57 -15.00
C ILE A 286 54.18 -31.39 -14.23
N THR A 287 53.82 -30.15 -13.97
CA THR A 287 52.47 -29.81 -13.53
C THR A 287 51.68 -29.34 -14.74
N MET A 288 50.58 -30.02 -15.05
CA MET A 288 49.61 -29.56 -16.03
C MET A 288 48.45 -28.91 -15.30
N THR A 289 48.10 -27.69 -15.71
CA THR A 289 46.97 -26.94 -15.19
C THR A 289 46.02 -26.63 -16.34
N GLY A 290 44.78 -27.09 -16.22
CA GLY A 290 43.68 -26.72 -17.09
C GLY A 290 42.83 -25.63 -16.42
N THR A 291 42.45 -24.61 -17.19
CA THR A 291 41.59 -23.52 -16.76
C THR A 291 40.42 -23.42 -17.74
N LEU A 292 39.20 -23.45 -17.20
CA LEU A 292 37.98 -23.19 -17.95
C LEU A 292 37.52 -21.77 -17.65
N SER A 293 37.21 -20.99 -18.69
CA SER A 293 36.75 -19.61 -18.54
C SER A 293 35.60 -19.29 -19.49
N SER A 294 34.76 -18.33 -19.10
CA SER A 294 33.74 -17.72 -19.96
C SER A 294 33.76 -16.22 -19.78
N ASN A 295 33.63 -15.48 -20.88
CA ASN A 295 33.67 -14.01 -20.91
C ASN A 295 34.85 -13.39 -20.13
N GLY A 296 36.01 -14.04 -20.18
CA GLY A 296 37.24 -13.61 -19.49
C GLY A 296 37.29 -13.90 -17.99
N THR A 297 36.30 -14.59 -17.43
CA THR A 297 36.26 -15.01 -16.02
C THR A 297 36.53 -16.50 -15.89
N THR A 298 37.44 -16.89 -14.99
CA THR A 298 37.71 -18.29 -14.67
C THR A 298 36.50 -18.90 -13.94
N ILE A 299 36.01 -20.02 -14.46
CA ILE A 299 34.91 -20.79 -13.89
C ILE A 299 35.47 -21.90 -13.00
N ASP A 300 36.37 -22.71 -13.55
CA ASP A 300 37.00 -23.83 -12.86
C ASP A 300 38.46 -24.00 -13.29
N SER A 301 39.25 -24.62 -12.42
CA SER A 301 40.64 -24.95 -12.69
C SER A 301 41.01 -26.29 -12.07
N ASN A 302 41.70 -27.13 -12.83
CA ASN A 302 42.16 -28.42 -12.38
C ASN A 302 43.64 -28.58 -12.67
N SER A 303 44.39 -29.23 -11.79
CA SER A 303 45.80 -29.51 -12.02
C SER A 303 46.17 -30.95 -11.68
N ILE A 304 47.07 -31.48 -12.49
CA ILE A 304 47.65 -32.82 -12.32
C ILE A 304 49.16 -32.73 -12.40
N GLN A 305 49.83 -33.66 -11.74
CA GLN A 305 51.27 -33.82 -11.79
C GLN A 305 51.60 -35.14 -12.49
N LEU A 306 52.61 -35.11 -13.35
CA LEU A 306 53.14 -36.28 -14.02
C LEU A 306 54.65 -36.19 -14.13
N CYS A 307 55.31 -37.32 -14.38
CA CYS A 307 56.75 -37.32 -14.55
C CYS A 307 57.17 -37.88 -15.91
N LEU A 308 57.98 -37.11 -16.62
CA LEU A 308 58.48 -37.43 -17.96
C LEU A 308 59.90 -37.97 -17.91
N TYR A 309 60.18 -39.11 -18.55
CA TYR A 309 61.50 -39.75 -18.53
C TYR A 309 61.88 -40.45 -19.85
N LEU A 310 63.18 -40.66 -20.09
CA LEU A 310 63.70 -41.38 -21.28
C LEU A 310 64.22 -42.79 -21.00
N ILE A 311 64.89 -43.03 -19.86
CA ILE A 311 65.62 -44.29 -19.60
C ILE A 311 65.42 -44.77 -18.15
N ILE A 312 65.46 -43.85 -17.19
CA ILE A 312 65.27 -44.15 -15.77
C ILE A 312 63.92 -43.57 -15.36
N GLY A 313 62.97 -44.45 -15.00
CA GLY A 313 61.66 -44.03 -14.50
C GLY A 313 61.80 -43.11 -13.29
N CYS A 314 60.87 -42.18 -13.14
CA CYS A 314 60.87 -41.27 -12.01
C CYS A 314 60.60 -42.06 -10.72
N SER A 315 61.49 -41.95 -9.74
CA SER A 315 61.25 -42.53 -8.41
C SER A 315 60.01 -41.85 -7.83
N SER A 316 58.96 -42.64 -7.55
CA SER A 316 57.75 -42.20 -6.88
C SER A 316 58.06 -41.65 -5.49
N GLY A 317 58.36 -40.35 -5.43
CA GLY A 317 58.49 -39.59 -4.20
C GLY A 317 57.10 -39.15 -3.78
N SER A 318 56.51 -39.84 -2.82
CA SER A 318 55.39 -39.32 -2.05
C SER A 318 55.76 -37.95 -1.47
N SER A 319 55.11 -36.88 -1.94
CA SER A 319 54.93 -35.68 -1.14
C SER A 319 53.48 -35.26 -1.24
N GLY A 320 52.67 -35.85 -0.35
CA GLY A 320 51.43 -35.22 0.04
C GLY A 320 51.77 -33.86 0.64
N ASN A 321 51.13 -32.82 0.12
CA ASN A 321 50.87 -31.64 0.92
C ASN A 321 49.45 -31.20 0.59
N GLY A 322 48.51 -31.71 1.40
CA GLY A 322 47.18 -31.12 1.47
C GLY A 322 47.32 -29.70 1.97
N THR A 323 46.83 -28.76 1.19
CA THR A 323 46.41 -27.46 1.71
C THR A 323 44.96 -27.31 1.33
N GLY A 324 44.08 -27.73 2.24
CA GLY A 324 42.73 -27.21 2.25
C GLY A 324 42.82 -25.72 2.54
N ASN A 325 42.27 -24.91 1.64
CA ASN A 325 41.89 -23.55 1.96
C ASN A 325 40.41 -23.39 1.67
N GLY A 326 39.61 -23.72 2.69
CA GLY A 326 38.28 -23.14 2.80
C GLY A 326 38.44 -21.73 3.32
N THR A 327 38.15 -20.74 2.49
CA THR A 327 37.79 -19.40 2.95
C THR A 327 36.55 -18.96 2.21
N GLY A 328 35.48 -18.81 2.98
CA GLY A 328 34.20 -18.32 2.51
C GLY A 328 34.30 -16.93 1.89
N ASN A 329 33.48 -16.78 0.86
CA ASN A 329 32.54 -15.71 0.60
C ASN A 329 32.75 -14.36 1.33
N GLY A 330 32.78 -13.30 0.53
CA GLY A 330 32.18 -12.02 0.90
C GLY A 330 33.12 -10.82 0.84
N THR A 331 33.39 -10.28 -0.35
CA THR A 331 33.59 -8.83 -0.52
C THR A 331 32.96 -8.39 -1.82
N GLY A 332 31.99 -7.48 -1.72
CA GLY A 332 31.28 -6.94 -2.86
C GLY A 332 32.11 -5.90 -3.62
N ASN A 333 31.68 -5.60 -4.84
CA ASN A 333 31.77 -4.26 -5.39
C ASN A 333 30.64 -4.05 -6.39
N GLY A 334 29.83 -3.03 -6.14
CA GLY A 334 28.82 -2.58 -7.07
C GLY A 334 29.45 -1.89 -8.27
N THR A 335 28.81 -2.04 -9.43
CA THR A 335 28.82 -1.01 -10.47
C THR A 335 27.39 -0.90 -10.99
N GLY A 336 26.77 0.24 -10.70
CA GLY A 336 25.51 0.60 -11.30
C GLY A 336 25.72 0.94 -12.77
N ASN A 337 24.75 0.58 -13.60
CA ASN A 337 24.43 1.39 -14.75
C ASN A 337 22.92 1.45 -14.93
N SER A 338 22.44 2.67 -15.05
CA SER A 338 21.04 3.05 -15.13
C SER A 338 20.49 2.81 -16.53
N SER A 339 19.24 2.32 -16.63
CA SER A 339 18.35 2.69 -17.72
C SER A 339 16.88 2.37 -17.41
N ASN A 340 16.15 3.43 -17.07
CA ASN A 340 14.73 3.73 -17.31
C ASN A 340 13.74 2.58 -17.57
N SER A 341 12.72 2.49 -16.72
CA SER A 341 11.33 2.39 -17.20
C SER A 341 10.35 3.13 -16.27
N ILE A 342 9.89 4.28 -16.78
CA ILE A 342 8.53 4.83 -16.76
C ILE A 342 7.62 4.26 -15.65
N GLY A 343 7.36 5.06 -14.61
CA GLY A 343 6.31 4.78 -13.63
C GLY A 343 4.91 5.15 -14.14
N PRO A 344 3.86 4.49 -13.62
CA PRO A 344 2.53 5.04 -13.56
C PRO A 344 2.20 5.48 -12.12
N ASN A 345 1.78 6.73 -12.00
CA ASN A 345 1.36 7.37 -10.75
C ASN A 345 0.10 6.70 -10.17
N GLY A 346 0.10 6.49 -8.84
CA GLY A 346 -1.05 6.13 -8.01
C GLY A 346 -0.61 6.12 -6.55
N LEU A 347 -1.19 6.99 -5.72
CA LEU A 347 -0.67 7.55 -4.45
C LEU A 347 0.44 8.60 -4.64
N GLY A 348 0.20 9.80 -4.09
CA GLY A 348 1.10 10.95 -4.12
C GLY A 348 2.38 10.79 -3.29
N GLY A 349 3.12 9.69 -3.46
CA GLY A 349 4.40 9.43 -2.84
C GLY A 349 5.21 8.42 -3.65
N ASN A 350 6.43 8.81 -4.04
CA ASN A 350 7.36 7.97 -4.78
C ASN A 350 7.81 6.76 -3.94
N LEU A 351 7.08 5.64 -3.99
CA LEU A 351 7.58 4.35 -3.50
C LEU A 351 8.69 3.86 -4.45
N PRO A 352 9.90 3.55 -3.96
CA PRO A 352 10.98 3.05 -4.81
C PRO A 352 10.65 1.67 -5.42
N ALA A 353 11.20 1.37 -6.60
CA ALA A 353 10.86 0.21 -7.44
C ALA A 353 11.10 -1.19 -6.82
N ASN A 354 11.58 -1.27 -5.58
CA ASN A 354 11.91 -2.48 -4.85
C ASN A 354 11.14 -2.60 -3.52
N TRP A 355 10.08 -1.83 -3.33
CA TRP A 355 9.25 -1.83 -2.12
C TRP A 355 7.93 -2.54 -2.39
N ASN A 356 7.53 -3.41 -1.46
CA ASN A 356 6.21 -4.03 -1.45
C ASN A 356 5.45 -3.52 -0.22
N VAL A 357 4.23 -3.02 -0.44
CA VAL A 357 3.35 -2.49 0.61
C VAL A 357 1.98 -3.13 0.42
N PHE A 358 1.39 -3.61 1.51
CA PHE A 358 0.05 -4.18 1.54
C PHE A 358 -0.62 -3.87 2.88
N TRP A 359 -1.94 -3.75 2.87
CA TRP A 359 -2.73 -3.70 4.09
C TRP A 359 -2.83 -5.10 4.69
N GLN A 360 -2.54 -5.25 5.99
CA GLN A 360 -2.81 -6.51 6.70
C GLN A 360 -4.30 -6.68 7.01
N THR A 361 -4.98 -5.55 7.22
CA THR A 361 -6.43 -5.44 7.37
C THR A 361 -6.87 -4.33 6.42
N ASP A 362 -7.60 -4.71 5.40
CA ASP A 362 -8.09 -3.88 4.29
C ASP A 362 -9.55 -3.42 4.49
N GLU A 363 -10.25 -3.96 5.49
CA GLU A 363 -11.61 -3.57 5.83
C GLU A 363 -11.73 -3.30 7.34
N LEU A 364 -12.19 -2.09 7.69
CA LEU A 364 -12.55 -1.71 9.05
C LEU A 364 -14.04 -1.33 9.06
N THR A 365 -14.89 -2.29 9.40
CA THR A 365 -16.34 -2.09 9.51
C THR A 365 -16.75 -1.71 10.92
N ASN A 366 -17.92 -1.11 11.06
CA ASN A 366 -18.59 -0.88 12.36
C ASN A 366 -17.81 0.06 13.30
N ILE A 367 -17.15 1.09 12.74
CA ILE A 367 -16.52 2.11 13.57
C ILE A 367 -17.63 3.02 14.08
N ALA A 368 -17.97 2.91 15.36
CA ALA A 368 -18.99 3.76 15.97
C ALA A 368 -18.59 5.25 15.92
N ALA A 369 -19.58 6.11 15.81
CA ALA A 369 -19.41 7.56 15.82
C ALA A 369 -18.58 8.04 17.02
N GLY A 370 -17.57 8.89 16.77
CA GLY A 370 -16.68 9.45 17.78
C GLY A 370 -15.63 8.47 18.35
N THR A 371 -15.49 7.28 17.76
CA THR A 371 -14.51 6.25 18.19
C THR A 371 -13.39 6.04 17.17
N SER A 372 -12.39 5.24 17.55
CA SER A 372 -11.29 4.82 16.68
C SER A 372 -11.03 3.33 16.78
N MET A 373 -10.54 2.73 15.69
CA MET A 373 -9.97 1.39 15.67
C MET A 373 -8.48 1.39 15.40
#